data_AF-A0A958DEC3-F1
#
_entry.id   AF-A0A958DEC3-F1
#
_cell.length_a   1.000
_cell.length_b   1.000
_cell.length_c   1.000
_cell.angle_alpha   90.00
_cell.angle_beta   90.00
_cell.angle_gamma   90.00
#
_symmetry.space_group_name_H-M   'P 1'
#
loop_
_entity.id
_entity.type
_entity.pdbx_description
1 polymer ?
#
loop_
_entity_poly.entity_id
_entity_poly.type
_entity_poly.pdbx_seq_one_letter_code
_entity_poly.pdbx_strand_id
1 'polypeptide(L)'
;LGVLEDAEYPTVIRKLSKGTTLIFYTDGISEAFNERHEQYGTRRLLQFASQNSKDDTECFTLDIREDIRRFVGDAAQSDDLTLMLIKYGE
;
A
#
# COMPACT_ATOMS: atom_id res chain seq x y z
N LEU A 1 7.23 -7.33 16.45
CA LEU A 1 6.34 -8.24 17.23
C LEU A 1 7.21 -9.32 17.86
N GLY A 2 6.80 -9.90 19.00
CA GLY A 2 7.45 -11.09 19.55
C GLY A 2 8.74 -10.88 20.35
N VAL A 3 9.16 -9.63 20.59
CA VAL A 3 10.35 -9.31 21.43
C VAL A 3 9.96 -9.00 22.87
N LEU A 4 8.81 -8.36 23.08
CA LEU A 4 8.28 -7.99 24.39
C LEU A 4 7.10 -8.90 24.70
N GLU A 5 7.23 -9.72 25.74
CA GLU A 5 6.22 -10.70 26.15
C GLU A 5 4.89 -10.03 26.55
N ASP A 6 4.96 -8.90 27.25
CA ASP A 6 3.79 -8.17 27.76
C ASP A 6 3.35 -7.01 26.86
N ALA A 7 3.68 -7.03 25.57
CA ALA A 7 3.25 -5.99 24.65
C ALA A 7 1.72 -6.05 24.43
N GLU A 8 1.03 -4.95 24.78
CA GLU A 8 -0.38 -4.78 24.46
C GLU A 8 -0.57 -4.21 23.05
N TYR A 9 -1.49 -4.82 22.28
CA TYR A 9 -1.82 -4.38 20.93
C TYR A 9 -3.25 -3.82 20.90
N PRO A 10 -3.41 -2.49 20.79
CA PRO A 10 -4.73 -1.87 20.84
C PRO A 10 -5.58 -2.32 19.64
N THR A 11 -6.84 -2.65 19.91
CA THR A 11 -7.79 -3.03 18.86
C THR A 11 -8.55 -1.80 18.39
N VAL A 12 -8.66 -1.64 17.07
CA VAL A 12 -9.47 -0.58 16.45
C VAL A 12 -10.63 -1.22 15.68
N ILE A 13 -11.86 -0.87 16.06
CA ILE A 13 -13.08 -1.33 15.38
C ILE A 13 -13.65 -0.18 14.56
N ARG A 14 -14.00 -0.46 13.30
CA ARG A 14 -14.63 0.50 12.37
C ARG A 14 -15.75 -0.18 11.61
N LYS A 15 -16.84 0.57 11.36
CA LYS A 15 -17.92 0.14 10.47
C LYS A 15 -17.57 0.54 9.04
N LEU A 16 -17.63 -0.41 8.11
CA LEU A 16 -17.38 -0.17 6.69
C LEU A 16 -18.71 0.07 5.96
N SER A 17 -18.70 0.99 5.01
CA SER A 17 -19.82 1.21 4.10
C SER A 17 -19.63 0.35 2.85
N LYS A 18 -20.73 -0.10 2.22
CA LYS A 18 -20.65 -0.82 0.93
C LYS A 18 -19.85 0.02 -0.08
N GLY A 19 -18.93 -0.62 -0.80
CA GLY A 19 -18.01 0.04 -1.73
C GLY A 19 -16.75 0.60 -1.07
N THR A 20 -16.52 0.42 0.23
CA THR A 20 -15.24 0.76 0.86
C THR A 20 -14.15 -0.20 0.39
N THR A 21 -13.04 0.35 -0.09
CA THR A 21 -11.80 -0.38 -0.36
C THR A 21 -10.82 -0.19 0.79
N LEU A 22 -10.32 -1.30 1.34
CA LEU A 22 -9.21 -1.32 2.28
C LEU A 22 -7.93 -1.69 1.55
N ILE A 23 -6.85 -0.96 1.84
CA ILE A 23 -5.52 -1.15 1.27
C ILE A 23 -4.58 -1.45 2.43
N PHE A 24 -3.96 -2.63 2.41
CA PHE A 24 -2.92 -3.03 3.35
C PHE A 24 -1.61 -3.20 2.60
N TYR A 25 -0.52 -2.71 3.18
CA TYR A 25 0.80 -2.76 2.56
C TYR A 25 1.91 -2.91 3.61
N THR A 26 3.06 -3.42 3.18
CA THR A 26 4.32 -3.40 3.94
C THR A 26 5.12 -2.14 3.62
N ASP A 27 6.01 -1.75 4.53
CA ASP A 27 6.94 -0.63 4.38
C ASP A 27 7.79 -0.71 3.11
N GLY A 28 8.09 -1.91 2.59
CA GLY A 28 8.71 -2.09 1.27
C GLY A 28 8.06 -1.26 0.14
N ILE A 29 6.75 -0.99 0.19
CA ILE A 29 6.10 -0.06 -0.75
C ILE A 29 6.44 1.40 -0.45
N SER A 30 6.23 1.86 0.78
CA SER A 30 6.44 3.28 1.13
C SER A 30 7.91 3.68 1.13
N GLU A 31 8.81 2.74 1.39
CA GLU A 31 10.26 2.91 1.45
C GLU A 31 10.97 2.40 0.18
N ALA A 32 10.22 2.14 -0.90
CA ALA A 32 10.81 1.93 -2.21
C ALA A 32 11.54 3.21 -2.66
N PHE A 33 12.82 3.09 -3.02
CA PHE A 33 13.65 4.21 -3.45
C PHE A 33 13.77 4.28 -4.97
N ASN A 34 13.79 5.50 -5.49
CA ASN A 34 14.19 5.74 -6.88
C ASN A 34 15.70 5.99 -6.99
N GLU A 35 16.19 6.18 -8.22
CA GLU A 35 17.62 6.44 -8.50
C GLU A 35 18.18 7.70 -7.81
N ARG A 36 17.31 8.66 -7.49
CA ARG A 36 17.66 9.88 -6.74
C ARG A 36 17.63 9.68 -5.22
N HIS A 37 17.43 8.45 -4.75
CA HIS A 37 17.28 8.11 -3.34
C HIS A 37 16.09 8.82 -2.68
N GLU A 38 15.03 9.09 -3.44
CA GLU A 38 13.75 9.57 -2.92
C GLU A 38 12.83 8.37 -2.67
N GLN A 39 12.15 8.36 -1.51
CA GLN A 39 11.16 7.34 -1.19
C GLN A 39 9.86 7.57 -1.96
N TYR A 40 9.18 6.49 -2.32
CA TYR A 40 7.84 6.51 -2.93
C TYR A 40 6.84 7.25 -2.00
N GLY A 41 6.86 6.86 -0.72
CA GLY A 41 6.18 7.53 0.37
C GLY A 41 4.66 7.36 0.40
N THR A 42 4.09 7.43 1.62
CA THR A 42 2.66 7.28 1.86
C THR A 42 1.82 8.34 1.14
N ARG A 43 2.36 9.55 0.92
CA ARG A 43 1.63 10.62 0.22
C ARG A 43 1.28 10.25 -1.22
N ARG A 44 2.24 9.65 -1.95
CA ARG A 44 2.03 9.21 -3.32
C ARG A 44 1.04 8.04 -3.38
N LEU A 45 1.19 7.08 -2.46
CA LEU A 45 0.25 5.97 -2.31
C LEU A 45 -1.20 6.45 -2.10
N LEU A 46 -1.40 7.41 -1.19
CA LEU A 46 -2.73 7.98 -0.92
C LEU A 46 -3.29 8.76 -2.12
N GLN A 47 -2.44 9.50 -2.84
CA GLN A 47 -2.84 10.21 -4.05
C GLN A 47 -3.28 9.22 -5.14
N PHE A 48 -2.47 8.18 -5.39
CA PHE A 48 -2.79 7.10 -6.32
C PHE A 48 -4.12 6.43 -5.95
N ALA A 49 -4.28 6.04 -4.67
CA ALA A 49 -5.49 5.38 -4.20
C ALA A 49 -6.75 6.24 -4.36
N SER A 50 -6.62 7.55 -4.15
CA SER A 50 -7.73 8.50 -4.31
C SER A 50 -8.17 8.62 -5.77
N GLN A 51 -7.20 8.65 -6.70
CA GLN A 51 -7.46 8.78 -8.14
C GLN A 51 -8.08 7.52 -8.75
N ASN A 52 -7.71 6.34 -8.24
CA ASN A 52 -8.13 5.03 -8.75
C ASN A 52 -9.21 4.37 -7.86
N SER A 53 -9.88 5.15 -7.01
CA SER A 53 -10.83 4.65 -5.99
C SER A 53 -12.07 3.94 -6.55
N LYS A 54 -12.36 4.07 -7.85
CA LYS A 54 -13.51 3.48 -8.53
C LYS A 54 -13.20 2.21 -9.31
N ASP A 55 -11.93 1.88 -9.44
CA ASP A 55 -11.52 0.72 -10.24
C ASP A 55 -11.91 -0.58 -9.52
N ASP A 56 -12.00 -1.66 -10.28
CA ASP A 56 -12.03 -2.98 -9.67
C ASP A 56 -10.66 -3.31 -9.05
N THR A 57 -10.64 -4.31 -8.17
CA THR A 57 -9.43 -4.65 -7.41
C THR A 57 -8.30 -5.17 -8.29
N GLU A 58 -8.60 -5.76 -9.44
CA GLU A 58 -7.59 -6.29 -10.36
C GLU A 58 -6.89 -5.16 -11.09
N CYS A 59 -7.65 -4.23 -11.68
CA CYS A 59 -7.12 -3.01 -12.30
C CYS A 59 -6.30 -2.19 -11.30
N PHE A 60 -6.82 -1.96 -10.10
CA PHE A 60 -6.09 -1.21 -9.07
C PHE A 60 -4.73 -1.84 -8.75
N THR A 61 -4.68 -3.17 -8.60
CA THR A 61 -3.45 -3.91 -8.27
C THR A 61 -2.41 -3.83 -9.40
N LEU A 62 -2.86 -3.88 -10.65
CA LEU A 62 -1.97 -3.73 -11.80
C LEU A 62 -1.43 -2.30 -11.87
N ASP A 63 -2.29 -1.31 -11.72
CA ASP A 63 -1.94 0.10 -11.89
C ASP A 63 -1.00 0.60 -10.81
N ILE A 64 -1.20 0.19 -9.55
CA ILE A 64 -0.31 0.58 -8.45
C ILE A 64 1.07 -0.06 -8.60
N ARG A 65 1.13 -1.31 -9.07
CA ARG A 65 2.39 -1.99 -9.35
C ARG A 65 3.17 -1.26 -10.43
N GLU A 66 2.50 -0.83 -11.49
CA GLU A 66 3.13 -0.06 -12.56
C GLU A 66 3.52 1.35 -12.11
N ASP A 67 2.75 2.01 -11.25
CA ASP A 67 3.13 3.32 -10.69
C ASP A 67 4.39 3.22 -9.81
N ILE A 68 4.47 2.20 -8.95
CA ILE A 68 5.68 1.93 -8.13
C ILE A 68 6.87 1.62 -9.04
N ARG A 69 6.69 0.74 -10.04
CA ARG A 69 7.76 0.38 -10.99
C ARG A 69 8.29 1.60 -11.74
N ARG A 70 7.40 2.48 -12.22
CA ARG A 70 7.77 3.72 -12.91
C ARG A 70 8.49 4.69 -11.99
N PHE A 71 8.11 4.74 -10.72
CA PHE A 71 8.76 5.60 -9.74
C PHE A 71 10.19 5.12 -9.42
N VAL A 72 10.36 3.82 -9.15
CA VAL A 72 11.64 3.20 -8.78
C VAL A 72 12.63 3.25 -9.95
N GLY A 73 12.15 3.06 -11.19
CA GLY A 73 13.02 3.03 -12.37
C GLY A 73 13.95 1.81 -12.34
N ASP A 74 15.24 2.02 -12.59
CA ASP A 74 16.26 0.97 -12.56
C ASP A 74 16.95 0.84 -11.19
N ALA A 75 16.45 1.55 -10.16
CA ALA A 75 16.96 1.41 -8.81
C ALA A 75 16.74 -0.02 -8.28
N ALA A 76 17.72 -0.53 -7.54
CA ALA A 76 17.62 -1.85 -6.93
C ALA A 76 16.48 -1.87 -5.90
N GLN A 77 15.72 -2.97 -5.89
CA GLN A 77 14.69 -3.19 -4.89
C GLN A 77 15.33 -3.24 -3.50
N SER A 78 14.80 -2.45 -2.57
CA SER A 78 15.30 -2.33 -1.19
C SER A 78 14.70 -3.37 -0.24
N ASP A 79 13.46 -3.80 -0.48
CA ASP A 79 12.71 -4.72 0.39
C ASP A 79 11.53 -5.39 -0.37
N ASP A 80 10.88 -6.39 0.24
CA ASP A 80 9.74 -7.11 -0.34
C ASP A 80 8.48 -6.24 -0.46
N LEU A 81 7.91 -6.21 -1.66
CA LEU A 81 6.68 -5.45 -1.95
C LEU A 81 5.45 -6.33 -1.69
N THR A 82 4.67 -6.00 -0.66
CA THR A 82 3.39 -6.66 -0.38
C THR A 82 2.24 -5.66 -0.39
N LEU A 83 1.19 -5.99 -1.14
CA LEU A 83 -0.06 -5.23 -1.21
C LEU A 83 -1.26 -6.18 -1.12
N MET A 84 -2.26 -5.81 -0.33
CA MET A 84 -3.54 -6.51 -0.25
C MET A 84 -4.70 -5.51 -0.36
N LEU A 85 -5.66 -5.83 -1.22
CA LEU A 85 -6.88 -5.05 -1.41
C LEU A 85 -8.09 -5.86 -0.97
N ILE A 86 -9.01 -5.21 -0.26
CA ILE A 86 -10.30 -5.78 0.10
C ILE A 86 -11.38 -4.77 -0.25
N LYS A 87 -12.32 -5.14 -1.12
CA LYS A 87 -13.46 -4.31 -1.47
C LYS A 87 -14.71 -4.85 -0.80
N TYR A 88 -15.31 -4.04 0.07
CA TYR A 88 -16.42 -4.48 0.91
C TYR A 88 -17.77 -4.35 0.19
N GLY A 89 -18.43 -5.48 0.00
CA GLY A 89 -19.79 -5.54 -0.57
C GLY A 89 -19.85 -5.34 -2.08
N GLU A 90 -18.75 -5.59 -2.78
CA GLU A 90 -18.79 -5.92 -4.21
C GLU A 90 -19.03 -7.42 -4.40
#